data_AF-A0A0S7BHA1-F1
#
_entry.id   AF-A0A0S7BHA1-F1
#
_cell.length_a   1.000
_cell.length_b   1.000
_cell.length_c   1.000
_cell.angle_alpha   90.00
_cell.angle_beta   90.00
_cell.angle_gamma   90.00
#
_symmetry.space_group_name_H-M   'P 1'
#
loop_
_entity.id
_entity.type
_entity.pdbx_description
1 polymer ?
#
loop_
_entity_poly.entity_id
_entity_poly.type
_entity_poly.pdbx_seq_one_letter_code
_entity_poly.pdbx_strand_id
1 'polypeptide(L)'
;MLFPIEQLINNREKPTCIRQDQTIREALALMLEKEFSQLPVIDSSGELLGLISDEVITQRYFHLRGEVALLDLTVDHCLIPAITLTKDRDIFEALDRLKNVYAVVIVDEDNRPTGILSEFDMAHFFRDLTEDLLIVEDIEISLRQIAERVLSTDQAMKQALINAHGEDDKNPGEPRVELEGQTFGQLTNMIIHSKNWQLFEEIFQPQDVFKKFMKEVQENRNQLAHFRGDLDVIQKSALKAAKQWLEARPKLKMAKVKKIKQVDITRAETARMKSGTSKYDAINSHLEGLQNDGLTSVRMEFRDLETLLGFVLPESARKYHAWWQNDYYTHSHARSWMSAGWLAEDLDLNAEQISFRKSQSAKYPLFFDDLLKRLKKERPGITRAEKASVQNWFSFSSGVSGFTYGWVLPKEPVLRVELYIDTGEKDKNKSAFGRLCEKKKEIEDKIGHPLEWDRLDRAQACRISLTRQFSFLDPINEQEATKTWGVETMVKFVEAFQPHIRMAL
;
A
#
# COMPACT_ATOMS: atom_id res chain seq x y z
N MET A 1 -1.31 -4.54 -26.82
CA MET A 1 -2.09 -3.81 -25.79
C MET A 1 -2.19 -4.70 -24.57
N LEU A 2 -2.14 -4.12 -23.38
CA LEU A 2 -2.12 -4.89 -22.13
C LEU A 2 -3.54 -5.28 -21.70
N PHE A 3 -4.56 -4.46 -21.99
CA PHE A 3 -5.94 -4.70 -21.54
C PHE A 3 -7.00 -4.23 -22.55
N PRO A 4 -7.41 -5.05 -23.53
CA PRO A 4 -8.45 -4.66 -24.47
C PRO A 4 -9.82 -4.56 -23.79
N ILE A 5 -10.59 -3.52 -24.11
CA ILE A 5 -11.97 -3.30 -23.66
C ILE A 5 -12.87 -4.52 -23.91
N GLU A 6 -12.57 -5.28 -24.97
CA GLU A 6 -13.24 -6.54 -25.32
C GLU A 6 -13.38 -7.51 -24.12
N GLN A 7 -12.41 -7.57 -23.21
CA GLN A 7 -12.48 -8.43 -22.01
C GLN A 7 -13.62 -8.04 -21.05
N LEU A 8 -14.00 -6.76 -21.03
CA LEU A 8 -15.06 -6.24 -20.17
C LEU A 8 -16.46 -6.48 -20.73
N ILE A 9 -16.59 -6.43 -22.05
CA ILE A 9 -17.88 -6.39 -22.73
C ILE A 9 -18.29 -7.71 -23.39
N ASN A 10 -17.38 -8.67 -23.57
CA ASN A 10 -17.63 -9.91 -24.32
C ASN A 10 -18.76 -10.79 -23.78
N ASN A 11 -19.05 -10.72 -22.48
CA ASN A 11 -20.11 -11.51 -21.84
C ASN A 11 -21.35 -10.66 -21.49
N ARG A 12 -21.47 -9.45 -22.04
CA ARG A 12 -22.57 -8.53 -21.75
C ARG A 12 -23.59 -8.51 -22.89
N GLU A 13 -24.83 -8.24 -22.54
CA GLU A 13 -25.86 -7.95 -23.54
C GLU A 13 -25.54 -6.63 -24.25
N LYS A 14 -26.05 -6.49 -25.48
CA LYS A 14 -25.93 -5.23 -26.23
C LYS A 14 -26.59 -4.08 -25.44
N PRO A 15 -26.05 -2.85 -25.53
CA PRO A 15 -26.62 -1.74 -24.79
C PRO A 15 -28.04 -1.45 -25.28
N THR A 16 -28.97 -1.26 -24.35
CA THR A 16 -30.31 -0.74 -24.66
C THR A 16 -30.16 0.66 -25.25
N CYS A 17 -30.65 0.85 -26.47
CA CYS A 17 -30.58 2.12 -27.19
C CYS A 17 -31.98 2.73 -27.36
N ILE A 18 -32.04 4.03 -27.64
CA ILE A 18 -33.29 4.74 -27.98
C ILE A 18 -33.13 5.48 -29.32
N ARG A 19 -34.21 5.57 -30.10
CA ARG A 19 -34.19 6.33 -31.36
C ARG A 19 -34.41 7.82 -31.12
N GLN A 20 -33.75 8.65 -31.92
CA GLN A 20 -33.83 10.12 -31.81
C GLN A 20 -35.25 10.72 -31.93
N ASP A 21 -36.16 10.04 -32.64
CA ASP A 21 -37.54 10.46 -32.90
C ASP A 21 -38.54 9.92 -31.85
N GLN A 22 -38.09 9.11 -30.91
CA GLN A 22 -38.88 8.75 -29.74
C GLN A 22 -38.93 9.92 -28.75
N THR A 23 -39.89 9.88 -27.84
CA THR A 23 -40.11 10.95 -26.86
C THR A 23 -39.15 10.85 -25.68
N ILE A 24 -38.89 11.98 -25.04
CA ILE A 24 -38.11 12.04 -23.79
C ILE A 24 -38.83 11.24 -22.68
N ARG A 25 -40.15 11.17 -22.69
CA ARG A 25 -40.93 10.31 -21.78
C ARG A 25 -40.58 8.84 -21.93
N GLU A 26 -40.47 8.34 -23.17
CA GLU A 26 -40.05 6.95 -23.42
C GLU A 26 -38.60 6.72 -22.98
N ALA A 27 -37.71 7.69 -23.18
CA ALA A 27 -36.33 7.64 -22.68
C ALA A 27 -36.28 7.46 -21.17
N LEU A 28 -37.01 8.30 -20.43
CA LEU A 28 -37.10 8.23 -18.97
C LEU A 28 -37.75 6.92 -18.50
N ALA A 29 -38.77 6.43 -19.20
CA ALA A 29 -39.40 5.15 -18.88
C ALA A 29 -38.41 3.99 -19.01
N LEU A 30 -37.63 3.94 -20.09
CA LEU A 30 -36.57 2.94 -20.28
C LEU A 30 -35.47 3.05 -19.22
N MET A 31 -35.03 4.27 -18.89
CA MET A 31 -34.06 4.54 -17.83
C MET A 31 -34.55 4.02 -16.47
N LEU A 32 -35.81 4.29 -16.12
CA LEU A 32 -36.40 3.83 -14.86
C LEU A 32 -36.63 2.31 -14.83
N GLU A 33 -37.14 1.72 -15.91
CA GLU A 33 -37.43 0.28 -15.97
C GLU A 33 -36.16 -0.56 -15.89
N LYS A 34 -35.08 -0.09 -16.53
CA LYS A 34 -33.80 -0.81 -16.58
C LYS A 34 -32.78 -0.32 -15.55
N GLU A 35 -33.15 0.65 -14.72
CA GLU A 35 -32.27 1.29 -13.72
C GLU A 35 -30.99 1.87 -14.34
N PHE A 36 -31.12 2.53 -15.51
CA PHE A 36 -30.02 3.19 -16.21
C PHE A 36 -30.11 4.72 -16.06
N SER A 37 -28.97 5.39 -15.95
CA SER A 37 -28.90 6.87 -15.95
C SER A 37 -28.73 7.47 -17.35
N GLN A 38 -28.34 6.65 -18.34
CA GLN A 38 -28.14 7.09 -19.71
C GLN A 38 -28.44 6.01 -20.74
N LEU A 39 -28.73 6.44 -21.97
CA LEU A 39 -28.98 5.57 -23.12
C LEU A 39 -28.21 6.10 -24.35
N PRO A 40 -27.56 5.24 -25.14
CA PRO A 40 -27.10 5.60 -26.47
C PRO A 40 -28.29 5.95 -27.37
N VAL A 41 -28.16 7.04 -28.12
CA VAL A 41 -29.17 7.49 -29.08
C VAL A 41 -28.75 7.07 -30.47
N ILE A 42 -29.63 6.37 -31.18
CA ILE A 42 -29.40 5.84 -32.51
C ILE A 42 -30.36 6.41 -33.56
N ASP A 43 -29.97 6.30 -34.82
CA ASP A 43 -30.84 6.61 -35.95
C ASP A 43 -31.75 5.41 -36.34
N SER A 44 -32.41 5.48 -37.50
CA SER A 44 -33.19 4.35 -38.03
C SER A 44 -32.35 3.18 -38.55
N SER A 45 -31.07 3.40 -38.85
CA SER A 45 -30.09 2.40 -39.32
C SER A 45 -29.46 1.60 -38.17
N GLY A 46 -29.58 2.11 -36.94
CA GLY A 46 -28.86 1.62 -35.77
C GLY A 46 -27.48 2.23 -35.58
N GLU A 47 -27.12 3.26 -36.33
CA GLU A 47 -25.87 4.02 -36.14
C GLU A 47 -25.98 4.94 -34.93
N LEU A 48 -24.89 5.06 -34.17
CA LEU A 48 -24.83 5.93 -32.99
C LEU A 48 -24.81 7.40 -33.40
N LEU A 49 -25.79 8.16 -32.89
CA LEU A 49 -25.87 9.61 -33.03
C LEU A 49 -25.30 10.35 -31.81
N GLY A 50 -25.49 9.79 -30.62
CA GLY A 50 -25.10 10.47 -29.38
C GLY A 50 -25.58 9.75 -28.13
N LEU A 51 -25.78 10.51 -27.07
CA LEU A 51 -26.21 10.00 -25.77
C LEU A 51 -27.31 10.91 -25.20
N ILE A 52 -28.20 10.32 -24.40
CA ILE A 52 -29.16 11.04 -23.56
C ILE A 52 -29.03 10.54 -22.13
N SER A 53 -29.08 11.43 -21.15
CA SER A 53 -29.01 11.10 -19.72
C SER A 53 -30.06 11.85 -18.91
N ASP A 54 -30.36 11.33 -17.72
CA ASP A 54 -31.22 11.97 -16.73
C ASP A 54 -30.73 13.39 -16.36
N GLU A 55 -29.42 13.60 -16.28
CA GLU A 55 -28.81 14.89 -16.01
C GLU A 55 -29.08 15.88 -17.14
N VAL A 56 -28.87 15.50 -18.40
CA VAL A 56 -29.14 16.39 -19.54
C VAL A 56 -30.61 16.76 -19.59
N ILE A 57 -31.50 15.78 -19.38
CA ILE A 57 -32.95 16.03 -19.33
C ILE A 57 -33.28 17.02 -18.18
N THR A 58 -32.66 16.84 -17.01
CA THR A 58 -32.85 17.71 -15.85
C THR A 58 -32.34 19.13 -16.11
N GLN A 59 -31.15 19.27 -16.68
CA GLN A 59 -30.57 20.55 -17.08
C GLN A 59 -31.47 21.27 -18.10
N ARG A 60 -31.95 20.54 -19.12
CA ARG A 60 -32.86 21.08 -20.13
C ARG A 60 -34.18 21.53 -19.50
N TYR A 61 -34.77 20.72 -18.63
CA TYR A 61 -35.98 21.07 -17.90
C TYR A 61 -35.81 22.37 -17.10
N PHE A 62 -34.70 22.50 -16.36
CA PHE A 62 -34.39 23.69 -15.58
C PHE A 62 -34.31 24.95 -16.46
N HIS A 63 -33.62 24.88 -17.60
CA HIS A 63 -33.47 26.02 -18.50
C HIS A 63 -34.76 26.38 -19.25
N LEU A 64 -35.63 25.40 -19.52
CA LEU A 64 -36.94 25.62 -20.14
C LEU A 64 -38.00 26.15 -19.15
N ARG A 65 -37.68 26.20 -17.84
CA ARG A 65 -38.52 26.79 -16.79
C ARG A 65 -39.95 26.24 -16.72
N GLY A 66 -40.18 25.03 -17.22
CA GLY A 66 -41.51 24.43 -17.33
C GLY A 66 -42.45 25.10 -18.34
N GLU A 67 -41.93 25.99 -19.19
CA GLU A 67 -42.72 26.68 -20.24
C GLU A 67 -42.96 25.77 -21.46
N VAL A 68 -42.17 24.70 -21.59
CA VAL A 68 -42.26 23.72 -22.67
C VAL A 68 -42.54 22.34 -22.08
N ALA A 69 -43.47 21.61 -22.70
CA ALA A 69 -43.79 20.22 -22.34
C ALA A 69 -42.65 19.27 -22.74
N LEU A 70 -41.53 19.32 -22.01
CA LEU A 70 -40.29 18.59 -22.33
C LEU A 70 -40.53 17.09 -22.55
N LEU A 71 -41.41 16.47 -21.78
CA LEU A 71 -41.66 15.03 -21.88
C LEU A 71 -42.27 14.60 -23.23
N ASP A 72 -42.93 15.52 -23.93
CA ASP A 72 -43.58 15.25 -25.22
C ASP A 72 -42.67 15.61 -26.41
N LEU A 73 -41.51 16.21 -26.14
CA LEU A 73 -40.48 16.45 -27.15
C LEU A 73 -39.74 15.15 -27.50
N THR A 74 -39.17 15.13 -28.70
CA THR A 74 -38.30 14.07 -29.18
C THR A 74 -36.93 14.08 -28.50
N VAL A 75 -36.28 12.92 -28.48
CA VAL A 75 -34.98 12.68 -27.81
C VAL A 75 -33.87 13.58 -28.37
N ASP A 76 -33.92 13.95 -29.65
CA ASP A 76 -32.96 14.86 -30.30
C ASP A 76 -32.81 16.22 -29.58
N HIS A 77 -33.85 16.72 -28.91
CA HIS A 77 -33.79 17.95 -28.10
C HIS A 77 -32.92 17.84 -26.84
N CYS A 78 -32.65 16.62 -26.38
CA CYS A 78 -31.77 16.30 -25.24
C CYS A 78 -30.55 15.47 -25.65
N LEU A 79 -30.27 15.36 -26.95
CA LEU A 79 -29.11 14.63 -27.46
C LEU A 79 -27.82 15.42 -27.18
N ILE A 80 -26.82 14.72 -26.64
CA ILE A 80 -25.45 15.22 -26.49
C ILE A 80 -24.47 14.31 -27.25
N PRO A 81 -23.29 14.83 -27.67
CA PRO A 81 -22.26 14.01 -28.29
C PRO A 81 -21.82 12.86 -27.37
N ALA A 82 -21.75 11.64 -27.91
CA ALA A 82 -21.20 10.50 -27.19
C ALA A 82 -19.67 10.44 -27.35
N ILE A 83 -18.98 10.11 -26.28
CA ILE A 83 -17.57 9.69 -26.36
C ILE A 83 -17.53 8.22 -26.72
N THR A 84 -16.77 7.87 -27.76
CA THR A 84 -16.71 6.50 -28.28
C THR A 84 -15.30 5.91 -28.24
N LEU A 85 -15.24 4.58 -28.12
CA LEU A 85 -14.05 3.76 -28.29
C LEU A 85 -14.41 2.46 -29.02
N THR A 86 -13.42 1.79 -29.60
CA THR A 86 -13.57 0.45 -30.18
C THR A 86 -13.10 -0.61 -29.17
N LYS A 87 -13.60 -1.85 -29.32
CA LYS A 87 -13.36 -2.94 -28.36
C LYS A 87 -11.87 -3.35 -28.21
N ASP A 88 -11.06 -3.08 -29.23
CA ASP A 88 -9.63 -3.40 -29.24
C ASP A 88 -8.79 -2.40 -28.43
N ARG A 89 -9.35 -1.22 -28.08
CA ARG A 89 -8.66 -0.17 -27.32
C ARG A 89 -8.39 -0.59 -25.89
N ASP A 90 -7.42 0.07 -25.28
CA ASP A 90 -7.02 -0.22 -23.91
C ASP A 90 -8.02 0.34 -22.89
N ILE A 91 -8.35 -0.44 -21.87
CA ILE A 91 -9.27 -0.07 -20.78
C ILE A 91 -8.84 1.21 -20.06
N PHE A 92 -7.54 1.48 -19.94
CA PHE A 92 -7.05 2.70 -19.30
C PHE A 92 -7.41 3.95 -20.09
N GLU A 93 -7.57 3.83 -21.41
CA GLU A 93 -8.09 4.92 -22.22
C GLU A 93 -9.56 5.20 -21.88
N ALA A 94 -10.38 4.16 -21.68
CA ALA A 94 -11.76 4.34 -21.23
C ALA A 94 -11.83 5.05 -19.86
N LEU A 95 -10.97 4.69 -18.92
CA LEU A 95 -10.85 5.35 -17.62
C LEU A 95 -10.50 6.83 -17.72
N ASP A 96 -9.53 7.18 -18.56
CA ASP A 96 -9.14 8.57 -18.75
C ASP A 96 -10.28 9.42 -19.34
N ARG A 97 -11.09 8.83 -20.22
CA ARG A 97 -12.28 9.48 -20.78
C ARG A 97 -13.35 9.69 -19.71
N LEU A 98 -13.64 8.66 -18.91
CA LEU A 98 -14.67 8.67 -17.87
C LEU A 98 -14.44 9.72 -16.77
N LYS A 99 -13.22 10.25 -16.62
CA LYS A 99 -12.95 11.39 -15.70
C LYS A 99 -13.79 12.63 -15.99
N ASN A 100 -14.23 12.81 -17.23
CA ASN A 100 -14.94 14.02 -17.68
C ASN A 100 -16.33 13.72 -18.23
N VAL A 101 -16.72 12.45 -18.36
CA VAL A 101 -18.03 12.03 -18.90
C VAL A 101 -18.55 10.82 -18.14
N TYR A 102 -19.87 10.71 -18.02
CA TYR A 102 -20.52 9.63 -17.27
C TYR A 102 -20.47 8.26 -17.95
N ALA A 103 -20.31 8.24 -19.27
CA ALA A 103 -20.25 7.02 -20.05
C ALA A 103 -19.40 7.13 -21.31
N VAL A 104 -18.81 6.01 -21.71
CA VAL A 104 -18.16 5.82 -23.00
C VAL A 104 -18.91 4.71 -23.75
N VAL A 105 -19.36 5.00 -24.96
CA VAL A 105 -20.06 4.02 -25.81
C VAL A 105 -19.03 3.25 -26.63
N ILE A 106 -19.09 1.92 -26.60
CA ILE A 106 -18.24 1.07 -27.42
C ILE A 106 -18.95 0.80 -28.73
N VAL A 107 -18.27 1.04 -29.84
CA VAL A 107 -18.81 0.89 -31.19
C VAL A 107 -18.01 -0.11 -32.02
N ASP A 108 -18.67 -0.69 -33.01
CA ASP A 108 -18.03 -1.47 -34.07
C ASP A 108 -17.53 -0.58 -35.22
N GLU A 109 -17.03 -1.21 -36.29
CA GLU A 109 -16.52 -0.53 -37.50
C GLU A 109 -17.61 0.24 -38.25
N ASP A 110 -18.89 -0.14 -38.08
CA ASP A 110 -20.06 0.50 -38.68
C ASP A 110 -20.66 1.60 -37.75
N ASN A 111 -19.93 2.02 -36.70
CA ASN A 111 -20.39 2.98 -35.68
C ASN A 111 -21.69 2.55 -34.98
N ARG A 112 -21.95 1.24 -34.86
CA ARG A 112 -23.10 0.73 -34.10
C ARG A 112 -22.70 0.44 -32.65
N PRO A 113 -23.54 0.78 -31.67
CA PRO A 113 -23.26 0.48 -30.26
C PRO A 113 -23.17 -1.02 -29.98
N THR A 114 -22.01 -1.48 -29.53
CA THR A 114 -21.78 -2.85 -29.08
C THR A 114 -21.65 -2.97 -27.56
N GLY A 115 -21.39 -1.86 -26.86
CA GLY A 115 -21.27 -1.83 -25.41
C GLY A 115 -21.36 -0.41 -24.85
N ILE A 116 -21.46 -0.28 -23.54
CA ILE A 116 -21.34 0.99 -22.81
C ILE A 116 -20.53 0.74 -21.54
N LEU A 117 -19.61 1.65 -21.23
CA LEU A 117 -18.81 1.63 -20.01
C LEU A 117 -19.11 2.88 -19.19
N SER A 118 -19.27 2.71 -17.89
CA SER A 118 -19.45 3.77 -16.90
C SER A 118 -18.47 3.62 -15.73
N GLU A 119 -18.43 4.59 -14.82
CA GLU A 119 -17.67 4.46 -13.57
C GLU A 119 -18.09 3.23 -12.75
N PHE A 120 -19.38 2.87 -12.78
CA PHE A 120 -19.89 1.69 -12.09
C PHE A 120 -19.25 0.40 -12.60
N ASP A 121 -19.09 0.29 -13.92
CA ASP A 121 -18.48 -0.86 -14.58
C ASP A 121 -16.99 -0.95 -14.26
N MET A 122 -16.30 0.18 -14.27
CA MET A 122 -14.90 0.26 -13.91
C MET A 122 -14.68 -0.10 -12.44
N ALA A 123 -15.54 0.38 -11.54
CA ALA A 123 -15.48 0.05 -10.13
C ALA A 123 -15.71 -1.44 -9.86
N HIS A 124 -16.64 -2.08 -10.58
CA HIS A 124 -16.86 -3.53 -10.48
C HIS A 124 -15.68 -4.33 -11.06
N PHE A 125 -15.17 -3.93 -12.22
CA PHE A 125 -13.99 -4.56 -12.82
C PHE A 125 -12.79 -4.56 -11.86
N PHE A 126 -12.46 -3.42 -11.28
CA PHE A 126 -11.37 -3.35 -10.32
C PHE A 126 -11.68 -4.08 -9.01
N ARG A 127 -12.94 -4.09 -8.55
CA ARG A 127 -13.33 -4.87 -7.37
C ARG A 127 -13.10 -6.36 -7.60
N ASP A 128 -13.53 -6.90 -8.72
CA ASP A 128 -13.41 -8.32 -9.03
C ASP A 128 -11.94 -8.72 -9.25
N LEU A 129 -11.17 -7.88 -9.95
CA LEU A 129 -9.73 -8.09 -10.16
C LEU A 129 -8.92 -7.98 -8.86
N THR A 130 -9.31 -7.07 -7.95
CA THR A 130 -8.65 -6.92 -6.65
C THR A 130 -9.04 -8.02 -5.66
N GLU A 131 -10.23 -8.62 -5.77
CA GLU A 131 -10.68 -9.66 -4.83
C GLU A 131 -9.72 -10.87 -4.80
N ASP A 132 -9.39 -11.40 -5.98
CA ASP A 132 -8.53 -12.57 -6.10
C ASP A 132 -7.08 -12.25 -5.74
N LEU A 133 -6.59 -11.05 -6.11
CA LEU A 133 -5.26 -10.57 -5.73
C LEU A 133 -5.12 -10.40 -4.22
N LEU A 134 -6.16 -9.91 -3.54
CA LEU A 134 -6.16 -9.76 -2.08
C LEU A 134 -6.15 -11.12 -1.38
N ILE A 135 -6.83 -12.15 -1.91
CA ILE A 135 -6.75 -13.51 -1.35
C ILE A 135 -5.33 -14.07 -1.49
N VAL A 136 -4.69 -13.88 -2.65
CA VAL A 136 -3.30 -14.29 -2.84
C VAL A 136 -2.38 -13.57 -1.85
N GLU A 137 -2.52 -12.25 -1.74
CA GLU A 137 -1.74 -11.44 -0.81
C GLU A 137 -1.92 -11.89 0.65
N ASP A 138 -3.16 -12.16 1.07
CA ASP A 138 -3.48 -12.69 2.40
C ASP A 138 -2.75 -14.00 2.71
N ILE A 139 -2.68 -14.89 1.73
CA ILE A 139 -1.95 -16.15 1.85
C ILE A 139 -0.45 -15.87 2.01
N GLU A 140 0.13 -14.97 1.20
CA GLU A 140 1.56 -14.62 1.31
C GLU A 140 1.90 -14.01 2.69
N ILE A 141 1.07 -13.07 3.16
CA ILE A 141 1.24 -12.44 4.48
C ILE A 141 1.15 -13.48 5.58
N SER A 142 0.13 -14.35 5.54
CA SER A 142 -0.10 -15.37 6.55
C SER A 142 1.09 -16.32 6.66
N LEU A 143 1.64 -16.75 5.52
CA LEU A 143 2.85 -17.57 5.48
C LEU A 143 4.06 -16.84 6.07
N ARG A 144 4.25 -15.55 5.75
CA ARG A 144 5.36 -14.75 6.29
C ARG A 144 5.25 -14.59 7.80
N GLN A 145 4.06 -14.26 8.31
CA GLN A 145 3.83 -14.12 9.74
C GLN A 145 4.06 -15.44 10.49
N ILE A 146 3.61 -16.57 9.93
CA ILE A 146 3.89 -17.89 10.54
C ILE A 146 5.39 -18.17 10.50
N ALA A 147 6.09 -17.88 9.39
CA ALA A 147 7.53 -18.03 9.28
C ALA A 147 8.29 -17.21 10.33
N GLU A 148 7.94 -15.94 10.50
CA GLU A 148 8.53 -15.05 11.53
C GLU A 148 8.28 -15.56 12.95
N ARG A 149 7.09 -16.08 13.23
CA ARG A 149 6.75 -16.60 14.56
C ARG A 149 7.48 -17.90 14.88
N VAL A 150 7.58 -18.82 13.92
CA VAL A 150 8.34 -20.07 14.07
C VAL A 150 9.83 -19.77 14.20
N LEU A 151 10.34 -18.86 13.37
CA LEU A 151 11.74 -18.44 13.34
C LEU A 151 11.96 -17.17 14.18
N SER A 152 11.49 -17.21 15.43
CA SER A 152 11.43 -16.05 16.34
C SER A 152 12.78 -15.43 16.74
N THR A 153 13.90 -16.04 16.37
CA THR A 153 15.24 -15.51 16.68
C THR A 153 16.00 -15.22 15.39
N ASP A 154 16.79 -14.14 15.40
CA ASP A 154 17.62 -13.74 14.25
C ASP A 154 18.52 -14.89 13.76
N GLN A 155 19.06 -15.69 14.68
CA GLN A 155 19.89 -16.85 14.35
C GLN A 155 19.09 -17.96 13.65
N ALA A 156 17.88 -18.27 14.12
CA ALA A 156 17.03 -19.27 13.48
C ALA A 156 16.57 -18.81 12.10
N MET A 157 16.17 -17.54 11.96
CA MET A 157 15.79 -16.93 10.70
C MET A 157 16.93 -17.00 9.68
N LYS A 158 18.11 -16.52 10.09
CA LYS A 158 19.32 -16.52 9.29
C LYS A 158 19.70 -17.92 8.80
N GLN A 159 19.69 -18.90 9.70
CA GLN A 159 20.00 -20.29 9.33
C GLN A 159 18.97 -20.87 8.35
N ALA A 160 17.68 -20.59 8.53
CA ALA A 160 16.63 -21.06 7.64
C ALA A 160 16.76 -20.47 6.23
N LEU A 161 17.13 -19.20 6.12
CA LEU A 161 17.41 -18.52 4.85
C LEU A 161 18.62 -19.12 4.14
N ILE A 162 19.73 -19.32 4.86
CA ILE A 162 20.95 -19.95 4.31
C ILE A 162 20.66 -21.36 3.83
N ASN A 163 19.93 -22.16 4.63
CA ASN A 163 19.56 -23.52 4.26
C ASN A 163 18.83 -23.58 2.91
N ALA A 164 17.94 -22.62 2.66
CA ALA A 164 17.06 -22.63 1.50
C ALA A 164 17.66 -21.97 0.26
N HIS A 165 18.40 -20.88 0.43
CA HIS A 165 18.81 -19.99 -0.67
C HIS A 165 20.33 -19.82 -0.80
N GLY A 166 21.09 -20.40 0.13
CA GLY A 166 22.54 -20.31 0.19
C GLY A 166 23.05 -19.09 0.93
N GLU A 167 24.38 -19.06 1.10
CA GLU A 167 25.09 -17.94 1.69
C GLU A 167 25.31 -16.82 0.68
N ASP A 168 25.50 -15.61 1.20
CA ASP A 168 25.95 -14.48 0.40
C ASP A 168 27.37 -14.72 -0.10
N ASP A 169 27.59 -14.53 -1.41
CA ASP A 169 28.87 -14.82 -2.05
C ASP A 169 30.00 -13.89 -1.56
N LYS A 170 29.66 -12.73 -0.99
CA LYS A 170 30.60 -11.72 -0.47
C LYS A 170 30.78 -11.81 1.03
N ASN A 171 29.77 -12.28 1.77
CA ASN A 171 29.77 -12.40 3.22
C ASN A 171 29.45 -13.84 3.67
N PRO A 172 30.46 -14.73 3.79
CA PRO A 172 30.28 -16.10 4.23
C PRO A 172 29.59 -16.16 5.61
N GLY A 173 28.56 -16.99 5.70
CA GLY A 173 27.72 -17.10 6.89
C GLY A 173 26.61 -16.06 7.00
N GLU A 174 26.42 -15.14 6.05
CA GLU A 174 25.19 -14.32 5.90
C GLU A 174 24.25 -14.94 4.85
N PRO A 175 22.92 -14.76 4.97
CA PRO A 175 21.97 -15.30 3.99
C PRO A 175 22.02 -14.49 2.69
N ARG A 176 21.97 -15.18 1.54
CA ARG A 176 21.96 -14.53 0.22
C ARG A 176 20.76 -13.61 0.00
N VAL A 177 19.64 -13.90 0.65
CA VAL A 177 18.40 -13.14 0.54
C VAL A 177 17.82 -12.85 1.93
N GLU A 178 17.27 -11.65 2.10
CA GLU A 178 16.55 -11.25 3.29
C GLU A 178 15.07 -11.67 3.22
N LEU A 179 14.42 -11.83 4.37
CA LEU A 179 13.00 -12.19 4.43
C LEU A 179 12.08 -11.14 3.79
N GLU A 180 12.34 -9.85 4.04
CA GLU A 180 11.52 -8.72 3.56
C GLU A 180 11.52 -8.58 2.02
N GLY A 181 12.44 -9.26 1.33
CA GLY A 181 12.57 -9.25 -0.13
C GLY A 181 12.24 -10.56 -0.84
N GLN A 182 11.76 -11.59 -0.13
CA GLN A 182 11.48 -12.89 -0.76
C GLN A 182 10.23 -12.86 -1.64
N THR A 183 10.36 -13.44 -2.83
CA THR A 183 9.22 -13.83 -3.66
C THR A 183 8.42 -14.96 -2.98
N PHE A 184 7.15 -15.12 -3.36
CA PHE A 184 6.31 -16.21 -2.87
C PHE A 184 6.95 -17.60 -3.02
N GLY A 185 7.59 -17.86 -4.16
CA GLY A 185 8.32 -19.11 -4.41
C GLY A 185 9.51 -19.30 -3.48
N GLN A 186 10.26 -18.23 -3.18
CA GLN A 186 11.38 -18.30 -2.24
C GLN A 186 10.89 -18.59 -0.81
N LEU A 187 9.81 -17.93 -0.38
CA LEU A 187 9.24 -18.12 0.96
C LEU A 187 8.77 -19.56 1.16
N THR A 188 8.02 -20.08 0.19
CA THR A 188 7.52 -21.46 0.23
C THR A 188 8.66 -22.48 0.17
N ASN A 189 9.69 -22.25 -0.66
CA ASN A 189 10.90 -23.07 -0.70
C ASN A 189 11.64 -23.08 0.64
N MET A 190 11.72 -21.94 1.33
CA MET A 190 12.32 -21.86 2.66
C MET A 190 11.58 -22.73 3.68
N ILE A 191 10.25 -22.72 3.66
CA ILE A 191 9.41 -23.50 4.58
C ILE A 191 9.58 -25.01 4.31
N ILE A 192 9.54 -25.44 3.04
CA ILE A 192 9.60 -26.87 2.69
C ILE A 192 11.00 -27.47 2.65
N HIS A 193 12.04 -26.64 2.77
CA HIS A 193 13.43 -27.12 2.74
C HIS A 193 13.64 -28.20 3.79
N SER A 194 14.33 -29.29 3.45
CA SER A 194 14.43 -30.50 4.29
C SER A 194 14.98 -30.22 5.69
N LYS A 195 15.91 -29.27 5.82
CA LYS A 195 16.50 -28.83 7.10
C LYS A 195 15.61 -27.90 7.92
N ASN A 196 14.60 -27.28 7.29
CA ASN A 196 13.72 -26.30 7.95
C ASN A 196 12.37 -26.91 8.31
N TRP A 197 11.88 -27.88 7.51
CA TRP A 197 10.53 -28.43 7.63
C TRP A 197 10.17 -28.93 9.03
N GLN A 198 11.12 -29.53 9.76
CA GLN A 198 10.90 -30.01 11.13
C GLN A 198 10.39 -28.92 12.08
N LEU A 199 10.77 -27.65 11.86
CA LEU A 199 10.30 -26.51 12.67
C LEU A 199 8.85 -26.12 12.35
N PHE A 200 8.40 -26.43 11.13
CA PHE A 200 7.10 -26.06 10.60
C PHE A 200 6.07 -27.20 10.64
N GLU A 201 6.53 -28.42 10.93
CA GLU A 201 5.75 -29.65 10.82
C GLU A 201 4.49 -29.61 11.69
N GLU A 202 4.61 -29.16 12.94
CA GLU A 202 3.45 -29.05 13.85
C GLU A 202 2.32 -28.17 13.30
N ILE A 203 2.66 -27.21 12.43
CA ILE A 203 1.71 -26.27 11.84
C ILE A 203 1.22 -26.80 10.49
N PHE A 204 2.12 -27.08 9.55
CA PHE A 204 1.78 -27.27 8.14
C PHE A 204 1.65 -28.73 7.69
N GLN A 205 1.89 -29.71 8.56
CA GLN A 205 1.74 -31.12 8.18
C GLN A 205 0.34 -31.45 7.64
N PRO A 206 0.24 -32.34 6.62
CA PRO A 206 1.33 -33.02 5.89
C PRO A 206 2.03 -32.14 4.83
N GLN A 207 3.35 -32.35 4.61
CA GLN A 207 4.15 -31.53 3.69
C GLN A 207 3.61 -31.50 2.25
N ASP A 208 3.09 -32.63 1.76
CA ASP A 208 2.60 -32.73 0.39
C ASP A 208 1.31 -31.91 0.18
N VAL A 209 0.48 -31.78 1.22
CA VAL A 209 -0.71 -30.91 1.19
C VAL A 209 -0.28 -29.45 1.10
N PHE A 210 0.68 -29.03 1.92
CA PHE A 210 1.25 -27.68 1.86
C PHE A 210 1.81 -27.38 0.45
N LYS A 211 2.67 -28.28 -0.08
CA LYS A 211 3.25 -28.11 -1.42
C LYS A 211 2.19 -27.97 -2.51
N LYS A 212 1.13 -28.78 -2.45
CA LYS A 212 0.06 -28.77 -3.45
C LYS A 212 -0.72 -27.45 -3.42
N PHE A 213 -1.14 -26.98 -2.24
CA PHE A 213 -1.83 -25.69 -2.11
C PHE A 213 -0.94 -24.52 -2.53
N MET A 214 0.32 -24.48 -2.07
CA MET A 214 1.22 -23.38 -2.41
C MET A 214 1.53 -23.32 -3.91
N LYS A 215 1.63 -24.47 -4.58
CA LYS A 215 1.78 -24.52 -6.03
C LYS A 215 0.59 -23.90 -6.76
N GLU A 216 -0.64 -24.23 -6.36
CA GLU A 216 -1.85 -23.67 -6.97
C GLU A 216 -1.96 -22.16 -6.72
N VAL A 217 -1.63 -21.70 -5.52
CA VAL A 217 -1.55 -20.27 -5.21
C VAL A 217 -0.50 -19.58 -6.07
N GLN A 218 0.68 -20.17 -6.26
CA GLN A 218 1.74 -19.61 -7.11
C GLN A 218 1.30 -19.50 -8.58
N GLU A 219 0.65 -20.53 -9.12
CA GLU A 219 0.15 -20.54 -10.50
C GLU A 219 -0.93 -19.47 -10.71
N ASN A 220 -1.90 -19.39 -9.81
CA ASN A 220 -2.97 -18.39 -9.84
C ASN A 220 -2.43 -16.97 -9.63
N ARG A 221 -1.50 -16.78 -8.68
CA ARG A 221 -0.77 -15.51 -8.48
C ARG A 221 -0.10 -15.07 -9.76
N ASN A 222 0.62 -15.97 -10.44
CA ASN A 222 1.34 -15.63 -11.66
C ASN A 222 0.37 -15.26 -12.78
N GLN A 223 -0.77 -15.94 -12.90
CA GLN A 223 -1.83 -15.58 -13.84
C GLN A 223 -2.37 -14.17 -13.57
N LEU A 224 -2.69 -13.87 -12.31
CA LEU A 224 -3.18 -12.56 -11.87
C LEU A 224 -2.13 -11.46 -12.05
N ALA A 225 -0.88 -11.70 -11.64
CA ALA A 225 0.23 -10.74 -11.72
C ALA A 225 0.67 -10.46 -13.17
N HIS A 226 0.49 -11.44 -14.07
CA HIS A 226 0.66 -11.25 -15.52
C HIS A 226 -0.64 -10.85 -16.23
N PHE A 227 -1.71 -10.61 -15.48
CA PHE A 227 -3.04 -10.20 -15.95
C PHE A 227 -3.56 -11.04 -17.13
N ARG A 228 -3.32 -12.35 -17.09
CA ARG A 228 -3.71 -13.31 -18.14
C ARG A 228 -5.19 -13.73 -18.03
N GLY A 229 -6.09 -12.76 -17.82
CA GLY A 229 -7.53 -12.98 -17.63
C GLY A 229 -7.93 -13.39 -16.20
N ASP A 230 -9.24 -13.40 -15.96
CA ASP A 230 -9.84 -13.77 -14.67
C ASP A 230 -9.55 -15.22 -14.29
N LEU A 231 -9.50 -15.49 -12.99
CA LEU A 231 -9.48 -16.86 -12.49
C LEU A 231 -10.84 -17.52 -12.73
N ASP A 232 -10.80 -18.76 -13.22
CA ASP A 232 -12.01 -19.57 -13.34
C ASP A 232 -12.55 -19.97 -11.95
N VAL A 233 -13.74 -20.57 -11.93
CA VAL A 233 -14.42 -20.97 -10.68
C VAL A 233 -13.58 -21.96 -9.86
N ILE A 234 -12.84 -22.86 -10.52
CA ILE A 234 -12.00 -23.87 -9.87
C ILE A 234 -10.77 -23.20 -9.26
N GLN A 235 -10.13 -22.29 -9.99
CA GLN A 235 -8.98 -21.52 -9.52
C GLN A 235 -9.33 -20.63 -8.32
N LYS A 236 -10.48 -19.94 -8.38
CA LYS A 236 -11.03 -19.17 -7.26
C LYS A 236 -11.29 -20.06 -6.04
N SER A 237 -11.86 -21.25 -6.26
CA SER A 237 -12.08 -22.22 -5.19
C SER A 237 -10.76 -22.71 -4.57
N ALA A 238 -9.71 -22.91 -5.37
CA ALA A 238 -8.40 -23.34 -4.89
C ALA A 238 -7.75 -22.28 -3.99
N LEU A 239 -7.80 -20.99 -4.36
CA LEU A 239 -7.32 -19.89 -3.52
C LEU A 239 -8.07 -19.82 -2.19
N LYS A 240 -9.40 -19.90 -2.23
CA LYS A 240 -10.23 -19.90 -1.01
C LYS A 240 -9.91 -21.10 -0.11
N ALA A 241 -9.74 -22.29 -0.68
CA ALA A 241 -9.38 -23.49 0.06
C ALA A 241 -7.99 -23.38 0.71
N ALA A 242 -7.00 -22.87 -0.01
CA ALA A 242 -5.65 -22.65 0.52
C ALA A 242 -5.65 -21.64 1.68
N LYS A 243 -6.39 -20.53 1.54
CA LYS A 243 -6.58 -19.54 2.60
C LYS A 243 -7.24 -20.15 3.85
N GLN A 244 -8.39 -20.80 3.70
CA GLN A 244 -9.09 -21.45 4.81
C GLN A 244 -8.22 -22.52 5.49
N TRP A 245 -7.44 -23.26 4.71
CA TRP A 245 -6.52 -24.26 5.23
C TRP A 245 -5.42 -23.64 6.10
N LEU A 246 -4.87 -22.49 5.70
CA LEU A 246 -3.90 -21.71 6.48
C LEU A 246 -4.51 -21.09 7.74
N GLU A 247 -5.71 -20.53 7.66
CA GLU A 247 -6.41 -19.95 8.81
C GLU A 247 -6.75 -21.01 9.88
N ALA A 248 -7.03 -22.24 9.45
CA ALA A 248 -7.32 -23.36 10.35
C ALA A 248 -6.07 -23.94 11.03
N ARG A 249 -4.86 -23.44 10.74
CA ARG A 249 -3.63 -23.93 11.35
C ARG A 249 -3.55 -23.60 12.84
N PRO A 250 -2.87 -24.42 13.66
CA PRO A 250 -2.73 -24.17 15.10
C PRO A 250 -2.18 -22.77 15.39
N LYS A 251 -2.91 -21.98 16.18
CA LYS A 251 -2.45 -20.67 16.64
C LYS A 251 -1.30 -20.85 17.63
N LEU A 252 -0.14 -20.28 17.32
CA LEU A 252 1.03 -20.30 18.20
C LEU A 252 0.71 -19.53 19.50
N LYS A 253 0.94 -20.13 20.67
CA LYS A 253 0.62 -19.54 21.98
C LYS A 253 1.46 -18.27 22.22
N MET A 254 0.81 -17.14 22.49
CA MET A 254 1.47 -15.90 22.94
C MET A 254 1.36 -15.67 24.45
N ALA A 255 2.26 -14.84 24.97
CA ALA A 255 2.27 -14.34 26.34
C ALA A 255 0.96 -13.57 26.69
N LYS A 256 0.57 -13.59 27.97
CA LYS A 256 -0.71 -13.13 28.52
C LYS A 256 -1.21 -11.79 27.96
N VAL A 257 -2.25 -11.82 27.13
CA VAL A 257 -3.02 -10.66 26.65
C VAL A 257 -4.16 -10.36 27.62
N LYS A 258 -4.36 -9.09 27.98
CA LYS A 258 -5.48 -8.64 28.83
C LYS A 258 -6.66 -8.25 27.94
N LYS A 259 -7.80 -8.96 28.05
CA LYS A 259 -9.06 -8.59 27.37
C LYS A 259 -9.65 -7.34 28.02
N ILE A 260 -10.01 -6.34 27.22
CA ILE A 260 -10.72 -5.14 27.68
C ILE A 260 -12.22 -5.46 27.77
N LYS A 261 -12.93 -4.91 28.76
CA LYS A 261 -14.39 -5.03 28.90
C LYS A 261 -15.06 -3.77 28.36
N GLN A 262 -16.29 -3.91 27.86
CA GLN A 262 -17.16 -2.93 27.20
C GLN A 262 -17.32 -1.55 27.91
N VAL A 263 -16.89 -1.41 29.17
CA VAL A 263 -16.99 -0.19 30.00
C VAL A 263 -15.91 0.85 29.68
N ASP A 264 -14.77 0.44 29.10
CA ASP A 264 -13.65 1.37 28.83
C ASP A 264 -13.85 2.18 27.51
N ILE A 265 -14.78 1.76 26.65
CA ILE A 265 -15.07 2.40 25.35
C ILE A 265 -15.81 3.74 25.54
N THR A 266 -16.65 3.86 26.58
CA THR A 266 -17.48 5.05 26.83
C THR A 266 -16.66 6.29 27.23
N ARG A 267 -15.42 6.13 27.71
CA ARG A 267 -14.52 7.25 28.03
C ARG A 267 -13.92 7.92 26.79
N ALA A 268 -13.86 7.22 25.65
CA ALA A 268 -13.30 7.76 24.40
C ALA A 268 -14.28 8.71 23.68
N GLU A 269 -15.59 8.61 23.94
CA GLU A 269 -16.61 9.46 23.33
C GLU A 269 -16.46 10.95 23.69
N THR A 270 -15.90 11.26 24.87
CA THR A 270 -15.71 12.63 25.36
C THR A 270 -14.53 13.36 24.70
N ALA A 271 -13.65 12.65 23.98
CA ALA A 271 -12.49 13.22 23.27
C ALA A 271 -12.80 13.60 21.80
N ARG A 272 -14.03 13.35 21.32
CA ARG A 272 -14.50 13.52 19.92
C ARG A 272 -14.30 14.89 19.26
N MET A 273 -13.94 15.93 20.01
CA MET A 273 -13.83 17.29 19.50
C MET A 273 -12.39 17.80 19.54
N LYS A 274 -11.50 17.25 18.70
CA LYS A 274 -10.32 17.97 18.17
C LYS A 274 -9.59 17.19 17.07
N SER A 275 -9.36 17.88 15.95
CA SER A 275 -8.65 17.50 14.73
C SER A 275 -9.40 16.57 13.77
N GLY A 276 -9.70 17.09 12.58
CA GLY A 276 -10.29 16.35 11.49
C GLY A 276 -9.26 16.13 10.39
N THR A 277 -8.95 14.88 10.08
CA THR A 277 -8.29 14.52 8.82
C THR A 277 -8.63 13.11 8.31
N SER A 278 -9.08 12.17 9.15
CA SER A 278 -9.47 10.82 8.74
C SER A 278 -10.66 10.28 9.54
N LYS A 279 -11.54 9.50 8.89
CA LYS A 279 -12.62 8.77 9.58
C LYS A 279 -12.11 7.74 10.61
N TYR A 280 -10.81 7.39 10.57
CA TYR A 280 -10.18 6.45 11.49
C TYR A 280 -9.44 7.13 12.67
N ASP A 281 -9.50 8.46 12.79
CA ASP A 281 -8.80 9.21 13.85
C ASP A 281 -9.21 8.77 15.27
N ALA A 282 -10.43 8.23 15.44
CA ALA A 282 -10.87 7.66 16.72
C ALA A 282 -10.00 6.48 17.19
N ILE A 283 -9.45 5.67 16.28
CA ILE A 283 -8.50 4.59 16.61
C ILE A 283 -7.21 5.18 17.16
N ASN A 284 -6.71 6.25 16.53
CA ASN A 284 -5.50 6.93 16.99
C ASN A 284 -5.68 7.40 18.46
N SER A 285 -6.73 8.20 18.72
CA SER A 285 -6.96 8.75 20.06
C SER A 285 -7.17 7.67 21.12
N HIS A 286 -7.86 6.58 20.77
CA HIS A 286 -8.06 5.46 21.67
C HIS A 286 -6.73 4.77 22.03
N LEU A 287 -5.90 4.45 21.03
CA LEU A 287 -4.61 3.79 21.25
C LEU A 287 -3.59 4.69 21.97
N GLU A 288 -3.63 6.01 21.75
CA GLU A 288 -2.86 6.97 22.54
C GLU A 288 -3.31 6.98 24.01
N GLY A 289 -4.63 6.94 24.26
CA GLY A 289 -5.19 6.81 25.60
C GLY A 289 -4.72 5.55 26.32
N LEU A 290 -4.79 4.38 25.65
CA LEU A 290 -4.31 3.11 26.21
C LEU A 290 -2.81 3.14 26.50
N GLN A 291 -2.02 3.83 25.68
CA GLN A 291 -0.60 4.03 25.94
C GLN A 291 -0.36 4.86 27.22
N ASN A 292 -1.16 5.90 27.47
CA ASN A 292 -1.06 6.71 28.69
C ASN A 292 -1.41 5.89 29.94
N ASP A 293 -2.30 4.89 29.79
CA ASP A 293 -2.63 3.92 30.83
C ASP A 293 -1.57 2.80 31.00
N GLY A 294 -0.48 2.86 30.25
CA GLY A 294 0.66 1.94 30.36
C GLY A 294 0.50 0.62 29.60
N LEU A 295 -0.52 0.46 28.75
CA LEU A 295 -0.68 -0.74 27.94
C LEU A 295 0.34 -0.78 26.79
N THR A 296 0.87 -1.97 26.53
CA THR A 296 1.81 -2.25 25.43
C THR A 296 1.24 -3.17 24.36
N SER A 297 0.09 -3.79 24.62
CA SER A 297 -0.67 -4.61 23.69
C SER A 297 -2.16 -4.57 24.06
N VAL A 298 -3.04 -4.57 23.05
CA VAL A 298 -4.49 -4.63 23.21
C VAL A 298 -5.09 -5.54 22.15
N ARG A 299 -6.07 -6.36 22.53
CA ARG A 299 -6.87 -7.14 21.57
C ARG A 299 -8.30 -6.62 21.55
N MET A 300 -8.82 -6.38 20.36
CA MET A 300 -10.13 -5.78 20.13
C MET A 300 -10.96 -6.66 19.19
N GLU A 301 -12.27 -6.72 19.43
CA GLU A 301 -13.22 -7.28 18.46
C GLU A 301 -13.56 -6.22 17.41
N PHE A 302 -13.91 -6.64 16.20
CA PHE A 302 -14.32 -5.72 15.14
C PHE A 302 -15.51 -4.87 15.57
N ARG A 303 -16.45 -5.45 16.32
CA ARG A 303 -17.60 -4.73 16.87
C ARG A 303 -17.19 -3.60 17.82
N ASP A 304 -16.14 -3.79 18.61
CA ASP A 304 -15.62 -2.74 19.50
C ASP A 304 -15.00 -1.60 18.69
N LEU A 305 -14.27 -1.94 17.63
CA LEU A 305 -13.71 -0.97 16.69
C LEU A 305 -14.80 -0.20 15.93
N GLU A 306 -15.87 -0.86 15.51
CA GLU A 306 -17.02 -0.22 14.85
C GLU A 306 -17.75 0.74 15.78
N THR A 307 -17.89 0.34 17.05
CA THR A 307 -18.46 1.20 18.10
C THR A 307 -17.58 2.43 18.31
N LEU A 308 -16.26 2.25 18.38
CA LEU A 308 -15.28 3.33 18.50
C LEU A 308 -15.32 4.28 17.28
N LEU A 309 -15.41 3.74 16.07
CA LEU A 309 -15.41 4.47 14.81
C LEU A 309 -16.76 5.15 14.51
N GLY A 310 -17.86 4.62 15.04
CA GLY A 310 -19.22 5.06 14.73
C GLY A 310 -19.71 4.63 13.34
N PHE A 311 -19.04 3.67 12.69
CA PHE A 311 -19.47 3.06 11.43
C PHE A 311 -19.02 1.59 11.35
N VAL A 312 -19.73 0.82 10.53
CA VAL A 312 -19.42 -0.60 10.26
C VAL A 312 -18.14 -0.71 9.43
N LEU A 313 -17.22 -1.56 9.85
CA LEU A 313 -15.98 -1.82 9.12
C LEU A 313 -16.34 -2.35 7.73
N PRO A 314 -15.62 -1.90 6.68
CA PRO A 314 -15.92 -2.32 5.32
C PRO A 314 -15.75 -3.83 5.19
N GLU A 315 -16.45 -4.44 4.23
CA GLU A 315 -16.36 -5.89 3.97
C GLU A 315 -14.91 -6.34 3.74
N SER A 316 -14.06 -5.49 3.17
CA SER A 316 -12.63 -5.74 3.01
C SER A 316 -11.87 -5.93 4.32
N ALA A 317 -12.25 -5.27 5.42
CA ALA A 317 -11.64 -5.49 6.74
C ALA A 317 -12.02 -6.86 7.34
N ARG A 318 -13.16 -7.42 6.91
CA ARG A 318 -13.67 -8.73 7.33
C ARG A 318 -13.20 -9.87 6.43
N LYS A 319 -12.88 -9.56 5.18
CA LYS A 319 -12.42 -10.52 4.20
C LYS A 319 -10.91 -10.60 4.09
N TYR A 320 -10.17 -9.50 4.23
CA TYR A 320 -8.76 -9.46 3.83
C TYR A 320 -7.79 -9.10 4.98
N HIS A 321 -6.73 -9.90 5.13
CA HIS A 321 -5.57 -9.58 5.97
C HIS A 321 -4.84 -8.31 5.50
N ALA A 322 -4.77 -8.08 4.18
CA ALA A 322 -4.13 -6.90 3.59
C ALA A 322 -4.65 -5.58 4.18
N TRP A 323 -5.96 -5.50 4.49
CA TRP A 323 -6.56 -4.31 5.11
C TRP A 323 -5.95 -3.98 6.48
N TRP A 324 -5.49 -4.98 7.23
CA TRP A 324 -4.87 -4.79 8.55
C TRP A 324 -3.35 -4.66 8.49
N GLN A 325 -2.75 -4.61 7.29
CA GLN A 325 -1.32 -4.36 7.17
C GLN A 325 -0.96 -2.97 7.69
N ASN A 326 0.25 -2.85 8.21
CA ASN A 326 0.83 -1.59 8.65
C ASN A 326 1.35 -0.76 7.46
N ASP A 327 0.56 -0.65 6.38
CA ASP A 327 0.89 0.18 5.21
C ASP A 327 0.36 1.60 5.33
N TYR A 328 1.16 2.46 5.97
CA TYR A 328 0.82 3.87 6.15
C TYR A 328 0.64 4.69 4.85
N TYR A 329 1.13 4.19 3.72
CA TYR A 329 1.21 4.95 2.47
C TYR A 329 -0.10 4.88 1.67
N THR A 330 -0.70 3.70 1.60
CA THR A 330 -1.92 3.42 0.83
C THR A 330 -3.18 3.40 1.69
N HIS A 331 -3.04 3.20 3.01
CA HIS A 331 -4.16 2.95 3.90
C HIS A 331 -4.25 4.00 5.02
N SER A 332 -5.27 4.86 4.93
CA SER A 332 -5.53 5.91 5.93
C SER A 332 -5.87 5.35 7.32
N HIS A 333 -6.45 4.16 7.39
CA HIS A 333 -6.69 3.42 8.63
C HIS A 333 -5.37 2.97 9.28
N ALA A 334 -4.46 2.38 8.48
CA ALA A 334 -3.15 1.97 8.98
C ALA A 334 -2.33 3.13 9.53
N ARG A 335 -2.37 4.26 8.82
CA ARG A 335 -1.76 5.51 9.27
C ARG A 335 -2.26 5.95 10.66
N SER A 336 -3.53 5.72 11.00
CA SER A 336 -4.10 6.13 12.29
C SER A 336 -3.49 5.38 13.47
N TRP A 337 -3.41 4.05 13.46
CA TRP A 337 -2.77 3.33 14.57
C TRP A 337 -1.24 3.46 14.58
N MET A 338 -0.61 3.57 13.40
CA MET A 338 0.84 3.75 13.32
C MET A 338 1.30 5.09 13.87
N SER A 339 0.55 6.17 13.62
CA SER A 339 0.83 7.50 14.19
C SER A 339 0.69 7.52 15.71
N ALA A 340 -0.25 6.73 16.26
CA ALA A 340 -0.35 6.49 17.70
C ALA A 340 0.83 5.67 18.27
N GLY A 341 1.68 5.06 17.42
CA GLY A 341 2.81 4.24 17.86
C GLY A 341 2.51 2.76 18.04
N TRP A 342 1.49 2.27 17.34
CA TRP A 342 1.03 0.89 17.41
C TRP A 342 1.14 0.20 16.05
N LEU A 343 1.35 -1.11 16.05
CA LEU A 343 1.27 -1.97 14.87
C LEU A 343 0.09 -2.93 15.05
N ALA A 344 -0.69 -3.13 13.99
CA ALA A 344 -1.65 -4.20 13.92
C ALA A 344 -0.90 -5.54 13.76
N GLU A 345 -1.30 -6.54 14.55
CA GLU A 345 -0.77 -7.90 14.53
C GLU A 345 -1.84 -8.91 14.99
N ASP A 346 -1.62 -10.18 14.68
CA ASP A 346 -2.48 -11.28 15.15
C ASP A 346 -3.96 -11.11 14.80
N LEU A 347 -4.21 -10.82 13.53
CA LEU A 347 -5.55 -10.78 12.95
C LEU A 347 -6.19 -12.18 12.97
N ASP A 348 -7.45 -12.22 13.35
CA ASP A 348 -8.28 -13.40 13.41
C ASP A 348 -9.62 -13.08 12.76
N LEU A 349 -9.70 -13.26 11.44
CA LEU A 349 -10.91 -12.95 10.65
C LEU A 349 -12.11 -13.79 11.09
N ASN A 350 -11.89 -15.07 11.45
CA ASN A 350 -12.96 -15.97 11.88
C ASN A 350 -13.58 -15.57 13.22
N ALA A 351 -12.76 -15.09 14.17
CA ALA A 351 -13.25 -14.57 15.44
C ALA A 351 -13.52 -13.05 15.40
N GLU A 352 -13.30 -12.40 14.26
CA GLU A 352 -13.40 -10.96 14.05
C GLU A 352 -12.62 -10.17 15.11
N GLN A 353 -11.35 -10.54 15.29
CA GLN A 353 -10.46 -9.95 16.30
C GLN A 353 -9.15 -9.49 15.69
N ILE A 354 -8.59 -8.41 16.22
CA ILE A 354 -7.26 -7.90 15.89
C ILE A 354 -6.52 -7.52 17.16
N SER A 355 -5.21 -7.67 17.17
CA SER A 355 -4.35 -7.15 18.23
C SER A 355 -3.56 -5.95 17.73
N PHE A 356 -3.39 -4.96 18.60
CA PHE A 356 -2.45 -3.87 18.37
C PHE A 356 -1.34 -3.98 19.40
N ARG A 357 -0.09 -3.82 18.96
CA ARG A 357 1.07 -3.78 19.84
C ARG A 357 1.81 -2.48 19.71
N LYS A 358 2.16 -1.89 20.85
CA LYS A 358 2.98 -0.69 20.92
C LYS A 358 4.37 -1.01 20.38
N SER A 359 4.81 -0.22 19.42
CA SER A 359 6.13 -0.39 18.80
C SER A 359 6.62 0.95 18.28
N GLN A 360 7.83 1.36 18.69
CA GLN A 360 8.40 2.62 18.22
C GLN A 360 8.62 2.60 16.70
N SER A 361 8.83 1.42 16.12
CA SER A 361 8.94 1.22 14.68
C SER A 361 7.69 1.57 13.88
N ALA A 362 6.51 1.65 14.52
CA ALA A 362 5.31 2.14 13.87
C ALA A 362 5.43 3.60 13.42
N LYS A 363 6.22 4.41 14.13
CA LYS A 363 6.39 5.84 13.85
C LYS A 363 7.50 6.15 12.85
N TYR A 364 8.45 5.23 12.64
CA TYR A 364 9.61 5.49 11.76
C TYR A 364 9.21 5.78 10.30
N PRO A 365 8.34 4.99 9.64
CA PRO A 365 7.96 5.29 8.26
C PRO A 365 7.30 6.65 8.12
N LEU A 366 6.41 7.01 9.05
CA LEU A 366 5.72 8.29 9.08
C LEU A 366 6.69 9.47 9.26
N PHE A 367 7.68 9.29 10.12
CA PHE A 367 8.70 10.30 10.39
C PHE A 367 9.62 10.51 9.19
N PHE A 368 10.19 9.44 8.63
CA PHE A 368 11.09 9.52 7.49
C PHE A 368 10.38 9.94 6.19
N ASP A 369 9.11 9.57 6.00
CA ASP A 369 8.29 10.04 4.88
C ASP A 369 8.09 11.56 4.92
N ASP A 370 7.85 12.14 6.10
CA ASP A 370 7.76 13.59 6.30
C ASP A 370 9.10 14.28 5.98
N LEU A 371 10.22 13.75 6.51
CA LEU A 371 11.56 14.27 6.18
C LEU A 371 11.87 14.18 4.68
N LEU A 372 11.55 13.06 4.03
CA LEU A 372 11.76 12.84 2.61
C LEU A 372 10.96 13.83 1.76
N LYS A 373 9.68 14.07 2.11
CA LYS A 373 8.82 15.05 1.41
C LYS A 373 9.36 16.46 1.56
N ARG A 374 9.77 16.86 2.76
CA ARG A 374 10.41 18.17 3.00
C ARG A 374 11.72 18.30 2.23
N LEU A 375 12.57 17.27 2.25
CA LEU A 375 13.84 17.27 1.53
C LEU A 375 13.66 17.40 0.01
N LYS A 376 12.70 16.67 -0.58
CA LYS A 376 12.40 16.80 -2.02
C LYS A 376 11.84 18.17 -2.39
N LYS A 377 11.09 18.80 -1.48
CA LYS A 377 10.58 20.16 -1.66
C LYS A 377 11.71 21.19 -1.60
N GLU A 378 12.60 21.05 -0.61
CA GLU A 378 13.74 21.94 -0.40
C GLU A 378 14.77 21.83 -1.53
N ARG A 379 15.04 20.60 -1.99
CA ARG A 379 15.98 20.32 -3.07
C ARG A 379 15.42 19.28 -4.05
N PRO A 380 14.66 19.72 -5.07
CA PRO A 380 14.14 18.84 -6.11
C PRO A 380 15.26 18.03 -6.80
N GLY A 381 15.03 16.73 -7.00
CA GLY A 381 15.98 15.84 -7.67
C GLY A 381 17.14 15.31 -6.81
N ILE A 382 17.19 15.63 -5.51
CA ILE A 382 18.25 15.15 -4.60
C ILE A 382 18.25 13.62 -4.42
N THR A 383 17.10 12.97 -4.55
CA THR A 383 16.95 11.50 -4.45
C THR A 383 15.78 10.99 -5.28
N ARG A 384 15.86 9.72 -5.70
CA ARG A 384 14.77 8.98 -6.36
C ARG A 384 13.93 8.13 -5.40
N ALA A 385 14.30 8.07 -4.12
CA ALA A 385 13.56 7.26 -3.14
C ALA A 385 12.11 7.73 -2.98
N GLU A 386 11.14 6.83 -2.90
CA GLU A 386 9.71 7.16 -2.87
C GLU A 386 9.01 6.86 -1.54
N LYS A 387 9.40 5.78 -0.86
CA LYS A 387 8.73 5.28 0.35
C LYS A 387 9.75 5.01 1.45
N ALA A 388 9.37 5.32 2.70
CA ALA A 388 10.14 4.95 3.88
C ALA A 388 9.72 3.58 4.41
N SER A 389 10.67 2.82 4.95
CA SER A 389 10.41 1.51 5.56
C SER A 389 10.16 1.61 7.07
N VAL A 390 9.83 0.48 7.71
CA VAL A 390 9.67 0.35 9.17
C VAL A 390 11.00 0.27 9.93
N GLN A 391 12.12 0.35 9.21
CA GLN A 391 13.45 0.34 9.80
C GLN A 391 13.70 1.64 10.57
N ASN A 392 14.61 1.59 11.54
CA ASN A 392 14.99 2.76 12.33
C ASN A 392 15.97 3.68 11.59
N TRP A 393 16.17 3.46 10.29
CA TRP A 393 16.98 4.29 9.42
C TRP A 393 16.25 4.49 8.08
N PHE A 394 16.61 5.57 7.39
CA PHE A 394 16.25 5.81 6.00
C PHE A 394 17.47 6.34 5.25
N SER A 395 17.88 5.65 4.19
CA SER A 395 19.09 5.97 3.44
C SER A 395 18.82 6.09 1.95
N PHE A 396 19.58 6.94 1.27
CA PHE A 396 19.55 7.09 -0.18
C PHE A 396 20.94 7.25 -0.78
N SER A 397 21.07 6.93 -2.06
CA SER A 397 22.35 6.95 -2.77
C SER A 397 22.95 8.35 -2.80
N SER A 398 24.26 8.44 -2.57
CA SER A 398 25.02 9.68 -2.79
C SER A 398 25.30 9.98 -4.27
N GLY A 399 24.99 9.03 -5.17
CA GLY A 399 25.43 9.05 -6.58
C GLY A 399 26.82 8.42 -6.81
N VAL A 400 27.47 7.93 -5.75
CA VAL A 400 28.74 7.19 -5.82
C VAL A 400 28.58 5.85 -5.10
N SER A 401 29.01 4.76 -5.74
CA SER A 401 28.90 3.41 -5.18
C SER A 401 29.65 3.30 -3.85
N GLY A 402 29.00 2.71 -2.85
CA GLY A 402 29.53 2.53 -1.51
C GLY A 402 29.44 3.73 -0.57
N PHE A 403 28.75 4.81 -0.97
CA PHE A 403 28.48 5.96 -0.13
C PHE A 403 26.98 6.26 -0.11
N THR A 404 26.40 6.32 1.08
CA THR A 404 24.96 6.59 1.27
C THR A 404 24.75 7.69 2.30
N TYR A 405 23.82 8.59 2.00
CA TYR A 405 23.31 9.54 3.00
C TYR A 405 22.13 8.92 3.72
N GLY A 406 21.97 9.20 5.00
CA GLY A 406 20.84 8.67 5.74
C GLY A 406 20.46 9.45 7.00
N TRP A 407 19.21 9.27 7.39
CA TRP A 407 18.72 9.59 8.73
C TRP A 407 18.61 8.31 9.53
N VAL A 408 19.07 8.33 10.78
CA VAL A 408 19.01 7.18 11.67
C VAL A 408 18.46 7.60 13.03
N LEU A 409 17.56 6.80 13.57
CA LEU A 409 17.01 6.85 14.91
C LEU A 409 17.59 5.66 15.69
N PRO A 410 18.81 5.78 16.25
CA PRO A 410 19.42 4.70 17.00
C PRO A 410 18.70 4.50 18.35
N LYS A 411 19.24 3.65 19.23
CA LYS A 411 18.62 3.41 20.55
C LYS A 411 18.71 4.64 21.45
N GLU A 412 19.75 5.45 21.25
CA GLU A 412 19.90 6.75 21.89
C GLU A 412 18.82 7.71 21.39
N PRO A 413 18.31 8.63 22.24
CA PRO A 413 17.26 9.58 21.89
C PRO A 413 17.82 10.72 21.01
N VAL A 414 18.26 10.39 19.81
CA VAL A 414 18.82 11.33 18.84
C VAL A 414 18.28 11.05 17.44
N LEU A 415 18.17 12.11 16.64
CA LEU A 415 18.15 12.00 15.18
C LEU A 415 19.59 12.17 14.70
N ARG A 416 20.10 11.18 13.98
CA ARG A 416 21.42 11.22 13.35
C ARG A 416 21.28 11.45 11.85
N VAL A 417 21.98 12.46 11.34
CA VAL A 417 22.25 12.62 9.90
C VAL A 417 23.63 12.03 9.66
N GLU A 418 23.77 11.13 8.70
CA GLU A 418 25.04 10.45 8.44
C GLU A 418 25.38 10.33 6.94
N LEU A 419 26.68 10.31 6.67
CA LEU A 419 27.28 9.70 5.50
C LEU A 419 27.85 8.34 5.95
N TYR A 420 27.30 7.26 5.40
CA TYR A 420 27.74 5.90 5.63
C TYR A 420 28.58 5.42 4.45
N ILE A 421 29.75 4.85 4.73
CA ILE A 421 30.74 4.43 3.73
C ILE A 421 30.90 2.91 3.84
N ASP A 422 30.37 2.20 2.85
CA ASP A 422 30.58 0.76 2.70
C ASP A 422 30.62 0.32 1.24
N THR A 423 31.82 0.10 0.73
CA THR A 423 32.10 -0.39 -0.62
C THR A 423 32.12 -1.92 -0.72
N GLY A 424 31.93 -2.64 0.39
CA GLY A 424 32.18 -4.08 0.46
C GLY A 424 33.64 -4.45 0.82
N GLU A 425 34.56 -3.49 0.83
CA GLU A 425 35.98 -3.72 1.10
C GLU A 425 36.50 -2.80 2.22
N LYS A 426 36.92 -3.39 3.35
CA LYS A 426 37.34 -2.64 4.55
C LYS A 426 38.45 -1.62 4.26
N ASP A 427 39.48 -2.02 3.52
CA ASP A 427 40.62 -1.14 3.25
C ASP A 427 40.25 0.04 2.36
N LYS A 428 39.38 -0.18 1.35
CA LYS A 428 38.82 0.89 0.53
C LYS A 428 37.98 1.85 1.37
N ASN A 429 37.14 1.34 2.26
CA ASN A 429 36.34 2.17 3.17
C ASN A 429 37.23 3.04 4.06
N LYS A 430 38.27 2.46 4.67
CA LYS A 430 39.18 3.20 5.56
C LYS A 430 40.03 4.22 4.79
N SER A 431 40.46 3.88 3.58
CA SER A 431 41.20 4.81 2.69
C SER A 431 40.33 5.98 2.25
N ALA A 432 39.10 5.71 1.82
CA ALA A 432 38.13 6.74 1.47
C ALA A 432 37.81 7.67 2.64
N PHE A 433 37.58 7.09 3.82
CA PHE A 433 37.39 7.85 5.04
C PHE A 433 38.61 8.73 5.37
N GLY A 434 39.83 8.20 5.23
CA GLY A 434 41.07 8.96 5.40
C GLY A 434 41.17 10.17 4.47
N ARG A 435 40.84 9.99 3.18
CA ARG A 435 40.79 11.09 2.20
C ARG A 435 39.74 12.14 2.55
N LEU A 436 38.58 11.75 3.07
CA LEU A 436 37.58 12.70 3.55
C LEU A 436 38.05 13.45 4.81
N CYS A 437 38.81 12.80 5.70
CA CYS A 437 39.39 13.45 6.87
C CYS A 437 40.39 14.56 6.50
N GLU A 438 41.10 14.44 5.38
CA GLU A 438 41.97 15.53 4.87
C GLU A 438 41.16 16.78 4.50
N LYS A 439 39.87 16.61 4.16
CA LYS A 439 38.92 17.67 3.86
C LYS A 439 38.02 18.04 5.04
N LYS A 440 38.30 17.52 6.24
CA LYS A 440 37.48 17.69 7.44
C LYS A 440 37.10 19.15 7.69
N LYS A 441 38.10 20.05 7.70
CA LYS A 441 37.87 21.47 7.98
C LYS A 441 36.95 22.12 6.94
N GLU A 442 37.20 21.88 5.66
CA GLU A 442 36.39 22.39 4.55
C GLU A 442 34.92 21.91 4.64
N ILE A 443 34.73 20.64 4.98
CA ILE A 443 33.41 20.01 5.14
C ILE A 443 32.68 20.58 6.37
N GLU A 444 33.35 20.65 7.53
CA GLU A 444 32.77 21.17 8.77
C GLU A 444 32.43 22.67 8.66
N ASP A 445 33.29 23.46 8.02
CA ASP A 445 33.05 24.89 7.77
C ASP A 445 31.81 25.10 6.89
N LYS A 446 31.60 24.24 5.87
CA LYS A 446 30.43 24.32 4.99
C LYS A 446 29.13 23.85 5.66
N ILE A 447 29.20 22.86 6.55
CA ILE A 447 28.04 22.40 7.33
C ILE A 447 27.73 23.39 8.47
N GLY A 448 28.75 24.07 8.99
CA GLY A 448 28.65 25.03 10.09
C GLY A 448 28.68 24.38 11.47
N HIS A 449 29.01 23.09 11.57
CA HIS A 449 29.06 22.34 12.82
C HIS A 449 30.19 21.30 12.80
N PRO A 450 30.83 21.01 13.95
CA PRO A 450 31.76 19.89 14.06
C PRO A 450 31.03 18.57 13.87
N LEU A 451 31.63 17.64 13.13
CA LEU A 451 31.07 16.31 12.88
C LEU A 451 31.75 15.26 13.74
N GLU A 452 31.05 14.15 13.93
CA GLU A 452 31.61 12.92 14.47
C GLU A 452 32.20 12.08 13.33
N TRP A 453 33.52 11.88 13.36
CA TRP A 453 34.27 11.13 12.36
C TRP A 453 34.62 9.76 12.93
N ASP A 454 33.74 8.78 12.72
CA ASP A 454 33.85 7.45 13.29
C ASP A 454 34.40 6.46 12.25
N ARG A 455 35.68 6.10 12.42
CA ARG A 455 36.31 5.09 11.56
C ARG A 455 35.68 3.72 11.74
N LEU A 456 34.99 3.43 12.85
CA LEU A 456 34.42 2.12 13.17
C LEU A 456 35.47 1.00 13.02
N ASP A 457 36.56 1.04 13.79
CA ASP A 457 37.71 0.13 13.61
C ASP A 457 37.34 -1.37 13.71
N ARG A 458 36.30 -1.68 14.50
CA ARG A 458 35.73 -3.01 14.67
C ARG A 458 34.80 -3.45 13.54
N ALA A 459 34.39 -2.54 12.64
CA ALA A 459 33.51 -2.81 11.51
C ALA A 459 34.22 -2.57 10.16
N GLN A 460 33.62 -3.09 9.08
CA GLN A 460 34.05 -2.84 7.71
C GLN A 460 33.78 -1.39 7.29
N ALA A 461 32.58 -0.88 7.57
CA ALA A 461 32.14 0.45 7.17
C ALA A 461 32.88 1.57 7.92
N CYS A 462 32.70 2.81 7.46
CA CYS A 462 33.01 4.03 8.21
C CYS A 462 31.77 4.92 8.26
N ARG A 463 31.72 5.83 9.23
CA ARG A 463 30.58 6.75 9.38
C ARG A 463 31.07 8.15 9.72
N ILE A 464 30.44 9.13 9.09
CA ILE A 464 30.59 10.53 9.47
C ILE A 464 29.19 11.06 9.76
N SER A 465 28.98 11.65 10.93
CA SER A 465 27.62 11.98 11.38
C SER A 465 27.52 13.27 12.18
N LEU A 466 26.30 13.80 12.22
CA LEU A 466 25.89 14.85 13.13
C LEU A 466 24.59 14.40 13.82
N THR A 467 24.50 14.62 15.13
CA THR A 467 23.34 14.22 15.93
C THR A 467 22.66 15.43 16.55
N ARG A 468 21.35 15.30 16.73
CA ARG A 468 20.53 16.22 17.53
C ARG A 468 19.61 15.39 18.42
N GLN A 469 19.39 15.84 19.66
CA GLN A 469 18.45 15.18 20.58
C GLN A 469 17.05 15.07 19.94
N PHE A 470 16.44 13.89 20.07
CA PHE A 470 15.14 13.59 19.52
C PHE A 470 14.49 12.40 20.22
N SER A 471 13.24 12.58 20.63
CA SER A 471 12.35 11.52 21.05
C SER A 471 10.94 11.77 20.50
N PHE A 472 10.23 10.69 20.18
CA PHE A 472 8.81 10.76 19.86
C PHE A 472 7.93 11.18 21.05
N LEU A 473 8.52 11.34 22.24
CA LEU A 473 7.87 11.86 23.43
C LEU A 473 8.11 13.37 23.63
N ASP A 474 8.96 13.99 22.82
CA ASP A 474 9.24 15.42 22.93
C ASP A 474 8.00 16.24 22.55
N PRO A 475 7.86 17.48 23.04
CA PRO A 475 6.84 18.40 22.59
C PRO A 475 6.79 18.53 21.05
N ILE A 476 5.59 18.66 20.47
CA ILE A 476 5.40 18.68 19.01
C ILE A 476 6.26 19.76 18.33
N ASN A 477 6.38 20.94 18.94
CA ASN A 477 7.24 22.02 18.43
C ASN A 477 8.73 21.64 18.39
N GLU A 478 9.21 20.85 19.35
CA GLU A 478 10.59 20.35 19.37
C GLU A 478 10.81 19.24 18.34
N GLN A 479 9.82 18.36 18.16
CA GLN A 479 9.84 17.37 17.08
C GLN A 479 9.90 18.07 15.71
N GLU A 480 9.07 19.09 15.49
CA GLU A 480 9.06 19.87 14.24
C GLU A 480 10.37 20.63 14.02
N ALA A 481 10.93 21.26 15.06
CA ALA A 481 12.24 21.91 14.98
C ALA A 481 13.35 20.93 14.61
N THR A 482 13.28 19.69 15.13
CA THR A 482 14.26 18.65 14.84
C THR A 482 14.11 18.09 13.43
N LYS A 483 12.87 17.98 12.93
CA LYS A 483 12.62 17.60 11.53
C LYS A 483 13.17 18.63 10.55
N THR A 484 12.90 19.91 10.79
CA THR A 484 13.44 21.02 9.97
C THR A 484 14.96 20.97 9.96
N TRP A 485 15.59 20.83 11.13
CA TRP A 485 17.03 20.66 11.24
C TRP A 485 17.56 19.44 10.49
N GLY A 486 16.87 18.29 10.57
CA GLY A 486 17.28 17.07 9.88
C GLY A 486 17.31 17.23 8.37
N VAL A 487 16.37 18.00 7.80
CA VAL A 487 16.30 18.33 6.37
C VAL A 487 17.38 19.32 5.97
N GLU A 488 17.50 20.45 6.68
CA GLU A 488 18.50 21.48 6.41
C GLU A 488 19.93 20.90 6.51
N THR A 489 20.17 20.10 7.54
CA THR A 489 21.45 19.42 7.75
C THR A 489 21.73 18.42 6.63
N MET A 490 20.73 17.66 6.17
CA MET A 490 20.89 16.73 5.06
C MET A 490 21.26 17.46 3.75
N VAL A 491 20.64 18.60 3.46
CA VAL A 491 20.99 19.42 2.29
C VAL A 491 22.47 19.85 2.37
N LYS A 492 22.89 20.39 3.52
CA LYS A 492 24.29 20.79 3.76
C LYS A 492 25.25 19.61 3.66
N PHE A 493 24.90 18.45 4.20
CA PHE A 493 25.68 17.20 4.08
C PHE A 493 25.90 16.86 2.60
N VAL A 494 24.82 16.80 1.82
CA VAL A 494 24.93 16.46 0.39
C VAL A 494 25.81 17.46 -0.34
N GLU A 495 25.69 18.76 -0.08
CA GLU A 495 26.51 19.80 -0.72
C GLU A 495 27.97 19.81 -0.29
N ALA A 496 28.23 19.50 0.98
CA ALA A 496 29.58 19.48 1.53
C ALA A 496 30.34 18.24 1.07
N PHE A 497 29.71 17.06 1.06
CA PHE A 497 30.41 15.82 0.72
C PHE A 497 30.47 15.52 -0.78
N GLN A 498 29.46 15.89 -1.59
CA GLN A 498 29.42 15.59 -3.04
C GLN A 498 30.73 15.89 -3.80
N PRO A 499 31.37 17.07 -3.63
CA PRO A 499 32.62 17.39 -4.32
C PRO A 499 33.79 16.47 -3.96
N HIS A 500 33.77 15.90 -2.76
CA HIS A 500 34.89 15.12 -2.21
C HIS A 500 34.68 13.61 -2.35
N ILE A 501 33.44 13.11 -2.33
CA ILE A 501 33.16 11.66 -2.37
C ILE A 501 33.69 11.02 -3.67
N ARG A 502 33.55 11.68 -4.82
CA ARG A 502 34.08 11.14 -6.10
C ARG A 502 35.61 11.02 -6.13
N MET A 503 36.31 11.89 -5.41
CA MET A 503 37.77 11.89 -5.32
C MET A 503 38.29 10.96 -4.22
N ALA A 504 37.41 10.50 -3.34
CA ALA A 504 37.72 9.63 -2.22
C ALA A 504 37.75 8.14 -2.57
N LEU A 505 37.35 7.74 -3.79
CA LEU A 505 37.47 6.36 -4.29
C LEU A 505 38.84 6.04 -4.88
#